data_AF-A0A8H7WEW7-F1
#
_entry.id   AF-A0A8H7WEW7-F1
#
_cell.length_a   1.000
_cell.length_b   1.000
_cell.length_c   1.000
_cell.angle_alpha   90.00
_cell.angle_beta   90.00
_cell.angle_gamma   90.00
#
_symmetry.space_group_name_H-M   'P 1'
#
loop_
_entity.id
_entity.type
_entity.pdbx_description
1 polymer ?
#
loop_
_entity_poly.entity_id
_entity_poly.type
_entity_poly.pdbx_seq_one_letter_code
_entity_poly.pdbx_strand_id
1 'polypeptide(L)'
;MGLKEEFTFLHNLGLNVTLFGKDLKKCHRGPGDRNFFVVVTRSDGDKLHYQDNIPEEDLSRLKNWIRCGDPTGLTAEWKEVHVGHSKWKAYLAGENQEIDCSRVMDEMFVNEGGKTYTYARTGEAKGVKITHPEDQIRLSEHAGKLNSEAKGFSIPSGLTTAEQDIYNQAGKVNSGKAPGVVVITDLAKDYDDLAAMVVLKELHRLGFVRLEAFIANLEPSRKRAIYGRVNLDSVGLQDVPIGVGTKASTKKHEEYKYEFDSPLMPDEKTFQPNKDNFFEDGSELLDLVFNRAIEEDRKVHLLLISSLTDIAEYTDTEDRLKTFQKAVGRVYMQGGYSISTEGIPTPRGDAANNTFDMPAAERFHPRLENIPSDVYTKVAAYATNIPASIFNDLGDTKHPIGKDLQNRYQRQGVQFYKTACGPKPVNGITQEKFLHNLSSFYEKHPPGKQTSEKGTPLPEDGTPLPDPGKDFDPNEKFNPDKYEIIPYLTKGLMYDALPALATGGDHLVDILGVLDTESMANQTSIHKVIGTPKQDDLDANPNIDSKRMAFVVSTILKGGLYDSVQNSPGSQLE
;
A
#
# COMPACT_ATOMS: atom_id res chain seq x y z
N MET A 1 -35.89 -28.99 -24.20
CA MET A 1 -35.13 -28.65 -22.99
C MET A 1 -35.13 -27.15 -22.79
N GLY A 2 -35.29 -26.71 -21.55
CA GLY A 2 -35.22 -25.30 -21.18
C GLY A 2 -33.77 -24.83 -20.96
N LEU A 3 -33.49 -23.54 -21.20
CA LEU A 3 -32.16 -22.94 -21.03
C LEU A 3 -31.53 -23.22 -19.65
N LYS A 4 -32.38 -23.24 -18.62
CA LYS A 4 -31.98 -23.54 -17.25
C LYS A 4 -31.42 -24.96 -17.10
N GLU A 5 -31.99 -25.95 -17.77
CA GLU A 5 -31.54 -27.34 -17.71
C GLU A 5 -30.18 -27.54 -18.38
N GLU A 6 -29.92 -26.80 -19.47
CA GLU A 6 -28.63 -26.82 -20.15
C GLU A 6 -27.52 -26.13 -19.35
N PHE A 7 -27.81 -25.01 -18.69
CA PHE A 7 -26.83 -24.35 -17.81
C PHE A 7 -26.56 -25.14 -16.54
N THR A 8 -27.58 -25.77 -15.96
CA THR A 8 -27.37 -26.71 -14.85
C THR A 8 -26.51 -27.89 -15.28
N PHE A 9 -26.70 -28.42 -16.50
CA PHE A 9 -25.84 -29.46 -17.06
C PHE A 9 -24.37 -29.01 -17.18
N LEU A 10 -24.09 -27.86 -17.80
CA LEU A 10 -22.73 -27.34 -17.95
C LEU A 10 -22.07 -27.03 -16.59
N HIS A 11 -22.82 -26.43 -15.66
CA HIS A 11 -22.33 -26.15 -14.31
C HIS A 11 -22.00 -27.43 -13.54
N ASN A 12 -22.82 -28.48 -13.67
CA ASN A 12 -22.55 -29.77 -13.02
C ASN A 12 -21.28 -30.45 -13.56
N LEU A 13 -20.83 -30.07 -14.76
CA LEU A 13 -19.54 -30.49 -15.32
C LEU A 13 -18.36 -29.60 -14.86
N GLY A 14 -18.57 -28.68 -13.92
CA GLY A 14 -17.54 -27.74 -13.44
C GLY A 14 -17.24 -26.60 -14.42
N LEU A 15 -18.13 -26.35 -15.39
CA LEU A 15 -17.95 -25.29 -16.37
C LEU A 15 -18.70 -24.02 -15.95
N ASN A 16 -18.01 -22.89 -16.02
CA ASN A 16 -18.61 -21.56 -15.88
C ASN A 16 -19.25 -21.16 -17.21
N VAL A 17 -20.46 -20.61 -17.15
CA VAL A 17 -21.17 -20.14 -18.34
C VAL A 17 -21.50 -18.65 -18.19
N THR A 18 -21.01 -17.86 -19.12
CA THR A 18 -21.28 -16.42 -19.21
C THR A 18 -22.14 -16.14 -20.43
N LEU A 19 -23.29 -15.51 -20.20
CA LEU A 19 -24.21 -15.16 -21.28
C LEU A 19 -24.12 -13.68 -21.61
N PHE A 20 -23.89 -13.36 -22.88
CA PHE A 20 -23.97 -12.00 -23.40
C PHE A 20 -25.21 -11.85 -24.28
N GLY A 21 -25.93 -10.74 -24.11
CA GLY A 21 -27.11 -10.46 -24.90
C GLY A 21 -27.34 -8.97 -25.07
N LYS A 22 -27.89 -8.61 -26.23
CA LYS A 22 -28.36 -7.25 -26.48
C LYS A 22 -29.65 -7.02 -25.69
N ASP A 23 -29.64 -6.05 -24.77
CA ASP A 23 -30.80 -5.68 -23.94
C ASP A 23 -31.44 -6.87 -23.19
N LEU A 24 -30.68 -7.57 -22.35
CA LEU A 24 -31.20 -8.70 -21.53
C LEU A 24 -32.48 -8.33 -20.75
N LYS A 25 -32.63 -7.05 -20.36
CA LYS A 25 -33.81 -6.53 -19.65
C LYS A 25 -35.11 -6.51 -20.48
N LYS A 26 -35.05 -6.58 -21.82
CA LYS A 26 -36.25 -6.62 -22.70
C LYS A 26 -36.70 -8.04 -23.05
N CYS A 27 -36.04 -9.07 -22.51
CA CYS A 27 -36.24 -10.48 -22.87
C CYS A 27 -37.67 -11.05 -22.66
N HIS A 28 -38.57 -10.33 -21.99
CA HIS A 28 -39.90 -10.86 -21.66
C HIS A 28 -41.02 -10.58 -22.67
N ARG A 29 -40.77 -9.91 -23.81
CA ARG A 29 -41.85 -9.56 -24.76
C ARG A 29 -41.48 -9.79 -26.23
N GLY A 30 -41.76 -10.99 -26.76
CA GLY A 30 -41.90 -11.23 -28.21
C GLY A 30 -41.02 -12.34 -28.84
N PRO A 31 -41.45 -12.93 -29.97
CA PRO A 31 -40.80 -14.05 -30.67
C PRO A 31 -39.71 -13.64 -31.69
N GLY A 32 -39.05 -12.48 -31.51
CA GLY A 32 -37.97 -12.07 -32.42
C GLY A 32 -36.71 -12.94 -32.27
N ASP A 33 -35.93 -13.06 -33.34
CA ASP A 33 -34.59 -13.69 -33.33
C ASP A 33 -33.72 -13.02 -32.26
N ARG A 34 -33.17 -13.83 -31.35
CA ARG A 34 -32.39 -13.35 -30.21
C ARG A 34 -30.96 -13.82 -30.32
N ASN A 35 -30.07 -12.92 -30.71
CA ASN A 35 -28.64 -13.20 -30.69
C ASN A 35 -28.14 -13.12 -29.25
N PHE A 36 -27.97 -14.28 -28.64
CA PHE A 36 -27.23 -14.43 -27.39
C PHE A 36 -25.93 -15.15 -27.67
N PHE A 37 -24.90 -14.74 -26.96
CA PHE A 37 -23.58 -15.34 -26.97
C PHE A 37 -23.37 -16.05 -25.65
N VAL A 38 -22.86 -17.27 -25.72
CA VAL A 38 -22.56 -18.08 -24.55
C VAL A 38 -21.07 -18.35 -24.59
N VAL A 39 -20.36 -17.92 -23.56
CA VAL A 39 -18.94 -18.25 -23.35
C VAL A 39 -18.88 -19.23 -22.20
N VAL A 40 -18.24 -20.37 -22.42
CA VAL A 40 -18.07 -21.42 -21.42
C VAL A 40 -16.60 -21.52 -21.06
N THR A 41 -16.24 -21.38 -19.77
CA THR A 41 -14.85 -21.43 -19.28
C THR A 41 -14.71 -22.42 -18.13
N ARG A 42 -13.51 -22.96 -17.87
CA ARG A 42 -13.24 -23.80 -16.70
C ARG A 42 -12.91 -22.94 -15.48
N SER A 43 -13.12 -23.47 -14.28
CA SER A 43 -12.84 -22.78 -13.01
C SER A 43 -11.38 -22.84 -12.55
N ASP A 44 -10.61 -23.77 -13.12
CA ASP A 44 -9.27 -24.19 -12.74
C ASP A 44 -8.42 -24.36 -14.00
N GLY A 45 -7.39 -23.53 -14.19
CA GLY A 45 -6.57 -23.45 -15.40
C GLY A 45 -5.63 -24.62 -15.66
N ASP A 46 -6.02 -25.85 -15.31
CA ASP A 46 -5.21 -27.06 -15.50
C ASP A 46 -5.77 -28.01 -16.57
N LYS A 47 -4.83 -28.58 -17.34
CA LYS A 47 -5.01 -29.55 -18.43
C LYS A 47 -6.12 -30.56 -18.15
N LEU A 48 -6.87 -30.92 -19.21
CA LEU A 48 -7.81 -32.04 -19.24
C LEU A 48 -7.17 -33.36 -18.79
N HIS A 49 -7.17 -33.63 -17.48
CA HIS A 49 -7.28 -35.00 -17.00
C HIS A 49 -8.76 -35.35 -17.08
N TYR A 50 -9.15 -36.00 -18.18
CA TYR A 50 -10.41 -36.72 -18.24
C TYR A 50 -10.45 -37.65 -17.02
N GLN A 51 -11.31 -37.36 -16.04
CA GLN A 51 -11.81 -38.45 -15.23
C GLN A 51 -12.55 -39.35 -16.21
N ASP A 52 -12.12 -40.61 -16.31
CA ASP A 52 -12.56 -41.61 -17.29
C ASP A 52 -14.07 -41.99 -17.20
N ASN A 53 -14.93 -41.15 -16.60
CA ASN A 53 -16.33 -41.50 -16.29
C ASN A 53 -17.33 -40.35 -16.53
N ILE A 54 -17.20 -39.51 -17.57
CA ILE A 54 -18.38 -38.76 -18.04
C ILE A 54 -19.31 -39.78 -18.71
N PRO A 55 -20.57 -39.95 -18.26
CA PRO A 55 -21.50 -40.85 -18.91
C PRO A 55 -21.62 -40.52 -20.41
N GLU A 56 -21.67 -41.53 -21.29
CA GLU A 56 -21.71 -41.32 -22.75
C GLU A 56 -22.87 -40.41 -23.18
N GLU A 57 -23.99 -40.42 -22.43
CA GLU A 57 -25.11 -39.51 -22.62
C GLU A 57 -24.71 -38.04 -22.40
N ASP A 58 -24.02 -37.74 -21.30
CA ASP A 58 -23.54 -36.40 -20.97
C ASP A 58 -22.42 -35.97 -21.93
N LEU A 59 -21.54 -36.89 -22.34
CA LEU A 59 -20.51 -36.62 -23.34
C LEU A 59 -21.14 -36.31 -24.71
N SER A 60 -22.18 -37.05 -25.11
CA SER A 60 -22.89 -36.81 -26.37
C SER A 60 -23.70 -35.51 -26.33
N ARG A 61 -24.22 -35.15 -25.16
CA ARG A 61 -24.90 -33.86 -24.92
C ARG A 61 -23.91 -32.70 -24.93
N LEU A 62 -22.72 -32.87 -24.33
CA LEU A 62 -21.62 -31.91 -24.37
C LEU A 62 -21.07 -31.76 -25.80
N LYS A 63 -20.96 -32.84 -26.59
CA LYS A 63 -20.57 -32.81 -28.02
C LYS A 63 -21.55 -32.00 -28.89
N ASN A 64 -22.81 -31.84 -28.48
CA ASN A 64 -23.75 -30.94 -29.17
C ASN A 64 -23.45 -29.45 -28.90
N TRP A 65 -22.84 -29.14 -27.76
CA TRP A 65 -22.29 -27.83 -27.44
C TRP A 65 -20.86 -27.65 -28.01
N ILE A 66 -20.09 -28.73 -28.10
CA ILE A 66 -18.67 -28.76 -28.44
C ILE A 66 -18.45 -29.66 -29.66
N ARG A 67 -18.30 -29.08 -30.85
CA ARG A 67 -17.49 -29.75 -31.89
C ARG A 67 -16.09 -29.18 -31.81
N CYS A 68 -15.13 -30.02 -31.45
CA CYS A 68 -13.71 -29.70 -31.52
C CYS A 68 -13.39 -29.13 -32.91
N GLY A 69 -12.89 -27.89 -32.94
CA GLY A 69 -12.04 -27.45 -34.03
C GLY A 69 -10.83 -28.38 -34.09
N ASP A 70 -10.48 -28.78 -35.30
CA ASP A 70 -9.29 -29.53 -35.67
C ASP A 70 -8.03 -28.98 -34.94
N PRO A 71 -7.14 -29.84 -34.39
CA PRO A 71 -5.91 -29.40 -33.75
C PRO A 71 -4.88 -28.71 -34.68
N THR A 72 -5.19 -28.42 -35.95
CA THR A 72 -4.24 -27.79 -36.90
C THR A 72 -4.74 -26.56 -37.69
N GLY A 73 -5.96 -26.04 -37.50
CA GLY A 73 -6.56 -25.04 -38.42
C GLY A 73 -7.25 -23.84 -37.77
N LEU A 74 -6.58 -22.68 -37.79
CA LEU A 74 -6.97 -21.39 -37.20
C LEU A 74 -8.10 -20.66 -37.96
N THR A 75 -9.36 -21.06 -37.78
CA THR A 75 -10.52 -20.17 -38.04
C THR A 75 -11.68 -20.48 -37.11
N ALA A 76 -12.15 -19.47 -36.38
CA ALA A 76 -13.36 -19.56 -35.56
C ALA A 76 -14.61 -19.70 -36.45
N GLU A 77 -15.35 -20.80 -36.31
CA GLU A 77 -16.64 -20.98 -37.00
C GLU A 77 -17.82 -20.81 -36.05
N TRP A 78 -18.73 -19.90 -36.41
CA TRP A 78 -19.98 -19.68 -35.68
C TRP A 78 -20.98 -20.79 -35.97
N LYS A 79 -21.67 -21.27 -34.92
CA LYS A 79 -22.76 -22.24 -35.10
C LYS A 79 -24.06 -21.76 -34.49
N GLU A 80 -25.14 -21.90 -35.27
CA GLU A 80 -26.50 -21.75 -34.76
C GLU A 80 -26.86 -22.98 -33.91
N VAL A 81 -27.14 -22.74 -32.63
CA VAL A 81 -27.68 -23.74 -31.71
C VAL A 81 -29.16 -23.41 -31.49
N HIS A 82 -30.02 -24.40 -31.70
CA HIS A 82 -31.45 -24.27 -31.47
C HIS A 82 -31.79 -24.78 -30.07
N VAL A 83 -32.15 -23.86 -29.17
CA VAL A 83 -32.67 -24.20 -27.83
C VAL A 83 -34.13 -23.75 -27.77
N GLY A 84 -35.04 -24.71 -27.87
CA GLY A 84 -36.48 -24.43 -28.00
C GLY A 84 -36.80 -23.73 -29.33
N HIS A 85 -37.48 -22.57 -29.27
CA HIS A 85 -37.84 -21.76 -30.44
C HIS A 85 -36.85 -20.62 -30.75
N SER A 86 -35.72 -20.55 -30.04
CA SER A 86 -34.73 -19.48 -30.21
C SER A 86 -33.48 -20.00 -30.91
N LYS A 87 -32.95 -19.17 -31.82
CA LYS A 87 -31.64 -19.37 -32.44
C LYS A 87 -30.56 -18.71 -31.58
N TRP A 88 -29.47 -19.42 -31.31
CA TRP A 88 -28.37 -18.94 -30.48
C TRP A 88 -27.06 -19.06 -31.25
N LYS A 89 -26.10 -18.16 -31.01
CA LYS A 89 -24.72 -18.31 -31.50
C LYS A 89 -23.83 -18.60 -30.31
N ALA A 90 -23.34 -19.83 -30.19
CA ALA A 90 -22.49 -20.24 -29.08
C ALA A 90 -21.01 -20.19 -29.50
N TYR A 91 -20.13 -19.74 -28.59
CA TYR A 91 -18.69 -19.76 -28.77
C TYR A 91 -18.04 -20.51 -27.61
N LEU A 92 -17.18 -21.48 -27.93
CA LEU A 92 -16.44 -22.20 -26.91
C LEU A 92 -14.98 -21.78 -26.98
N ALA A 93 -14.49 -21.11 -25.94
CA ALA A 93 -13.07 -20.83 -25.81
C ALA A 93 -12.37 -22.12 -25.36
N GLY A 94 -11.68 -22.78 -26.30
CA GLY A 94 -10.78 -23.89 -25.99
C GLY A 94 -9.46 -23.39 -25.41
N GLU A 95 -8.79 -24.25 -24.67
CA GLU A 95 -7.56 -24.03 -23.90
C GLU A 95 -6.32 -23.82 -24.80
N ASN A 96 -6.34 -22.82 -25.68
CA ASN A 96 -5.13 -22.35 -26.33
C ASN A 96 -4.82 -20.95 -25.78
N GLN A 97 -3.75 -20.82 -24.99
CA GLN A 97 -3.28 -19.54 -24.42
C GLN A 97 -2.91 -18.51 -25.51
N GLU A 98 -2.85 -18.92 -26.78
CA GLU A 98 -2.66 -18.02 -27.93
C GLU A 98 -3.97 -17.45 -28.50
N ILE A 99 -5.14 -17.95 -28.09
CA ILE A 99 -6.42 -17.39 -28.53
C ILE A 99 -6.77 -16.24 -27.60
N ASP A 100 -6.41 -15.06 -28.06
CA ASP A 100 -6.80 -13.78 -27.47
C ASP A 100 -8.33 -13.62 -27.53
N CYS A 101 -9.00 -13.93 -26.42
CA CYS A 101 -10.45 -13.74 -26.27
C CYS A 101 -10.85 -12.27 -26.45
N SER A 102 -9.96 -11.32 -26.16
CA SER A 102 -10.15 -9.89 -26.43
C SER A 102 -10.30 -9.67 -27.93
N ARG A 103 -9.41 -10.23 -28.75
CA ARG A 103 -9.46 -10.10 -30.21
C ARG A 103 -10.73 -10.69 -30.84
N VAL A 104 -11.21 -11.83 -30.34
CA VAL A 104 -12.49 -12.41 -30.81
C VAL A 104 -13.68 -11.52 -30.44
N MET A 105 -13.64 -10.92 -29.24
CA MET A 105 -14.64 -9.95 -28.81
C MET A 105 -14.52 -8.64 -29.59
N ASP A 106 -13.31 -8.19 -29.94
CA ASP A 106 -13.07 -6.99 -30.75
C ASP A 106 -13.59 -7.17 -32.18
N GLU A 107 -13.32 -8.31 -32.81
CA GLU A 107 -13.92 -8.67 -34.11
C GLU A 107 -15.46 -8.70 -34.01
N MET A 108 -16.02 -9.16 -32.89
CA MET A 108 -17.46 -9.14 -32.62
C MET A 108 -18.01 -7.71 -32.49
N PHE A 109 -17.35 -6.85 -31.70
CA PHE A 109 -17.75 -5.45 -31.53
C PHE A 109 -17.63 -4.68 -32.84
N VAL A 110 -16.59 -4.92 -33.64
CA VAL A 110 -16.41 -4.32 -34.97
C VAL A 110 -17.51 -4.77 -35.94
N ASN A 111 -17.77 -6.08 -36.04
CA ASN A 111 -18.78 -6.62 -36.95
C ASN A 111 -20.21 -6.18 -36.61
N GLU A 112 -20.49 -5.88 -35.35
CA GLU A 112 -21.81 -5.41 -34.88
C GLU A 112 -21.90 -3.88 -34.71
N GLY A 113 -20.83 -3.14 -35.04
CA GLY A 113 -20.80 -1.68 -35.08
C GLY A 113 -20.71 -1.00 -33.71
N GLY A 114 -19.92 -1.55 -32.78
CA GLY A 114 -19.57 -0.92 -31.50
C GLY A 114 -20.73 -0.81 -30.50
N LYS A 115 -21.72 -1.70 -30.57
CA LYS A 115 -22.92 -1.62 -29.72
C LYS A 115 -22.65 -2.12 -28.31
N THR A 116 -23.34 -1.54 -27.32
CA THR A 116 -23.28 -1.94 -25.92
C THR A 116 -23.95 -3.30 -25.68
N TYR A 117 -23.32 -4.16 -24.87
CA TYR A 117 -23.88 -5.42 -24.44
C TYR A 117 -24.16 -5.45 -22.92
N THR A 118 -25.14 -6.27 -22.55
CA THR A 118 -25.38 -6.66 -21.16
C THR A 118 -25.04 -8.13 -21.01
N TYR A 119 -24.43 -8.52 -19.91
CA TYR A 119 -24.19 -9.92 -19.60
C TYR A 119 -24.90 -10.37 -18.33
N ALA A 120 -25.08 -11.68 -18.20
CA ALA A 120 -25.55 -12.34 -17.00
C ALA A 120 -24.66 -13.56 -16.73
N ARG A 121 -24.16 -13.66 -15.50
CA ARG A 121 -23.44 -14.84 -15.00
C ARG A 121 -24.43 -15.73 -14.26
N THR A 122 -24.32 -17.04 -14.45
CA THR A 122 -25.17 -18.00 -13.72
C THR A 122 -24.98 -17.83 -12.21
N GLY A 123 -26.03 -17.45 -11.48
CA GLY A 123 -26.03 -17.25 -10.03
C GLY A 123 -26.29 -15.81 -9.57
N GLU A 124 -26.04 -14.81 -10.42
CA GLU A 124 -26.19 -13.39 -10.07
C GLU A 124 -26.94 -12.63 -11.16
N ALA A 125 -28.20 -12.27 -10.89
CA ALA A 125 -29.02 -11.49 -11.80
C ALA A 125 -28.69 -9.97 -11.72
N LYS A 126 -27.41 -9.60 -11.79
CA LYS A 126 -26.99 -8.20 -11.91
C LYS A 126 -26.52 -7.95 -13.35
N GLY A 127 -27.39 -7.35 -14.15
CA GLY A 127 -27.02 -6.92 -15.50
C GLY A 127 -26.10 -5.70 -15.43
N VAL A 128 -24.81 -5.91 -15.71
CA VAL A 128 -23.82 -4.84 -15.84
C VAL A 128 -23.73 -4.43 -17.31
N LYS A 129 -23.65 -3.12 -17.56
CA LYS A 129 -23.50 -2.53 -18.89
C LYS A 129 -22.01 -2.47 -19.21
N ILE A 130 -21.55 -3.16 -20.26
CA ILE A 130 -20.15 -3.13 -20.68
C ILE A 130 -20.03 -2.31 -21.97
N THR A 131 -19.07 -1.38 -21.98
CA THR A 131 -18.69 -0.59 -23.15
C THR A 131 -17.52 -1.19 -23.90
N HIS A 132 -16.57 -1.87 -23.24
CA HIS A 132 -15.47 -2.63 -23.87
C HIS A 132 -15.00 -3.85 -23.03
N PRO A 133 -14.52 -4.97 -23.62
CA PRO A 133 -14.01 -6.15 -22.88
C PRO A 133 -12.81 -5.87 -21.96
N GLU A 134 -11.94 -4.92 -22.33
CA GLU A 134 -10.81 -4.48 -21.50
C GLU A 134 -11.26 -3.95 -20.12
N ASP A 135 -12.47 -3.40 -20.04
CA ASP A 135 -13.07 -2.91 -18.77
C ASP A 135 -13.38 -4.07 -17.81
N GLN A 136 -13.60 -5.29 -18.31
CA GLN A 136 -13.94 -6.47 -17.50
C GLN A 136 -12.70 -7.30 -17.13
N ILE A 137 -11.71 -7.40 -18.02
CA ILE A 137 -10.46 -8.14 -17.77
C ILE A 137 -9.69 -7.51 -16.60
N ARG A 138 -9.58 -6.17 -16.57
CA ARG A 138 -8.98 -5.43 -15.45
C ARG A 138 -9.67 -5.66 -14.10
N LEU A 139 -10.97 -5.93 -14.09
CA LEU A 139 -11.74 -6.07 -12.84
C LEU A 139 -11.83 -7.52 -12.33
N SER A 140 -11.74 -8.52 -13.22
CA SER A 140 -11.99 -9.92 -12.88
C SER A 140 -10.74 -10.78 -12.73
N GLU A 141 -9.61 -10.41 -13.33
CA GLU A 141 -8.34 -11.15 -13.18
C GLU A 141 -7.52 -10.68 -11.97
N HIS A 142 -7.68 -9.43 -11.52
CA HIS A 142 -6.97 -8.88 -10.34
C HIS A 142 -7.68 -9.07 -9.01
N ALA A 143 -8.92 -9.58 -9.04
CA ALA A 143 -9.41 -10.33 -7.91
C ALA A 143 -8.74 -11.71 -7.95
N GLY A 144 -7.41 -11.74 -7.78
CA GLY A 144 -6.74 -12.93 -7.32
C GLY A 144 -7.58 -13.45 -6.18
N LYS A 145 -8.19 -14.63 -6.37
CA LYS A 145 -8.77 -15.32 -5.23
C LYS A 145 -7.62 -15.38 -4.25
N LEU A 146 -7.69 -14.57 -3.18
CA LEU A 146 -6.93 -14.80 -1.97
C LEU A 146 -6.98 -16.31 -1.81
N ASN A 147 -5.83 -16.97 -1.84
CA ASN A 147 -5.75 -18.37 -1.48
C ASN A 147 -6.38 -18.42 -0.09
N SER A 148 -7.66 -18.75 -0.05
CA SER A 148 -8.53 -18.62 1.13
C SER A 148 -8.23 -19.72 2.14
N GLU A 149 -7.28 -20.59 1.82
CA GLU A 149 -6.43 -21.23 2.78
C GLU A 149 -5.56 -20.15 3.42
N ALA A 150 -6.10 -19.47 4.42
CA ALA A 150 -5.34 -18.60 5.31
C ALA A 150 -4.09 -19.39 5.73
N LYS A 151 -2.94 -19.09 5.10
CA LYS A 151 -1.65 -19.59 5.56
C LYS A 151 -1.61 -19.22 7.04
N GLY A 152 -1.56 -20.24 7.89
CA GLY A 152 -1.67 -20.05 9.32
C GLY A 152 -0.68 -19.00 9.80
N PHE A 153 -1.09 -18.25 10.84
CA PHE A 153 -0.27 -17.26 11.51
C PHE A 153 1.12 -17.84 11.82
N SER A 154 2.13 -17.52 11.00
CA SER A 154 3.50 -18.00 11.18
C SER A 154 4.37 -16.87 11.69
N ILE A 155 5.12 -17.18 12.75
CA ILE A 155 6.10 -16.26 13.33
C ILE A 155 7.40 -16.44 12.55
N PRO A 156 7.98 -15.36 11.98
CA PRO A 156 9.22 -15.46 11.21
C PRO A 156 10.35 -16.01 12.06
N SER A 157 11.14 -16.94 11.51
CA SER A 157 12.34 -17.42 12.20
C SER A 157 13.41 -16.33 12.24
N GLY A 158 14.27 -16.31 13.26
CA GLY A 158 15.28 -15.25 13.46
C GLY A 158 14.89 -14.16 14.47
N LEU A 159 13.64 -14.15 14.93
CA LEU A 159 13.20 -13.33 16.05
C LEU A 159 13.60 -13.95 17.40
N THR A 160 13.98 -13.11 18.37
CA THR A 160 14.19 -13.47 19.78
C THR A 160 12.87 -13.86 20.45
N THR A 161 12.92 -14.53 21.60
CA THR A 161 11.71 -14.91 22.35
C THR A 161 10.82 -13.71 22.68
N ALA A 162 11.40 -12.59 23.11
CA ALA A 162 10.63 -11.38 23.43
C ALA A 162 9.97 -10.76 22.18
N GLU A 163 10.63 -10.81 21.03
CA GLU A 163 10.06 -10.38 19.75
C GLU A 163 8.93 -11.33 19.30
N GLN A 164 9.10 -12.66 19.45
CA GLN A 164 8.05 -13.64 19.16
C GLN A 164 6.82 -13.44 20.05
N ASP A 165 7.01 -13.00 21.30
CA ASP A 165 5.88 -12.70 22.19
C ASP A 165 5.01 -11.54 21.69
N ILE A 166 5.56 -10.59 20.92
CA ILE A 166 4.77 -9.54 20.26
C ILE A 166 3.84 -10.16 19.22
N TYR A 167 4.36 -11.08 18.41
CA TYR A 167 3.55 -11.83 17.45
C TYR A 167 2.49 -12.68 18.17
N ASN A 168 2.86 -13.40 19.23
CA ASN A 168 1.89 -14.18 20.01
C ASN A 168 0.79 -13.31 20.62
N GLN A 169 1.10 -12.07 21.02
CA GLN A 169 0.11 -11.11 21.50
C GLN A 169 -0.82 -10.66 20.36
N ALA A 170 -0.25 -10.28 19.22
CA ALA A 170 -1.01 -9.88 18.04
C ALA A 170 -1.93 -11.02 17.54
N GLY A 171 -1.43 -12.25 17.45
CA GLY A 171 -2.17 -13.42 16.97
C GLY A 171 -3.35 -13.86 17.84
N LYS A 172 -3.46 -13.36 19.08
CA LYS A 172 -4.64 -13.57 19.93
C LYS A 172 -5.85 -12.76 19.45
N VAL A 173 -5.63 -11.76 18.62
CA VAL A 173 -6.68 -10.92 18.08
C VAL A 173 -7.25 -11.59 16.84
N ASN A 174 -8.44 -12.15 16.99
CA ASN A 174 -9.24 -12.55 15.83
C ASN A 174 -9.97 -11.30 15.32
N SER A 175 -9.24 -10.44 14.60
CA SER A 175 -9.87 -9.27 13.98
C SER A 175 -10.83 -9.76 12.90
N GLY A 176 -12.00 -9.15 12.81
CA GLY A 176 -12.95 -9.42 11.73
C GLY A 176 -12.34 -9.12 10.34
N LYS A 177 -13.17 -8.83 9.35
CA LYS A 177 -12.66 -8.50 8.01
C LYS A 177 -11.65 -7.35 8.11
N ALA A 178 -10.40 -7.62 7.73
CA ALA A 178 -9.31 -6.65 7.77
C ALA A 178 -9.71 -5.39 6.98
N PRO A 179 -9.53 -4.18 7.54
CA PRO A 179 -9.79 -2.95 6.79
C PRO A 179 -8.86 -2.85 5.59
N GLY A 180 -9.39 -2.39 4.46
CA GLY A 180 -8.57 -2.00 3.32
C GLY A 180 -7.78 -0.74 3.65
N VAL A 181 -6.51 -0.63 3.25
CA VAL A 181 -5.65 0.53 3.51
C VAL A 181 -5.14 1.10 2.20
N VAL A 182 -5.34 2.40 2.01
CA VAL A 182 -4.73 3.20 0.94
C VAL A 182 -3.67 4.10 1.55
N VAL A 183 -2.49 4.18 0.94
CA VAL A 183 -1.35 4.94 1.48
C VAL A 183 -0.98 6.07 0.53
N ILE A 184 -0.75 7.28 1.05
CA ILE A 184 -0.15 8.40 0.30
C ILE A 184 1.17 8.75 0.97
N THR A 185 2.27 8.71 0.19
CA THR A 185 3.65 8.65 0.68
C THR A 185 4.63 9.32 -0.29
N ASP A 186 5.77 9.80 0.19
CA ASP A 186 6.87 10.38 -0.60
C ASP A 186 8.12 9.48 -0.60
N LEU A 187 7.88 8.17 -0.76
CA LEU A 187 8.89 7.11 -0.87
C LEU A 187 10.24 7.56 -1.44
N ALA A 188 11.30 7.05 -0.83
CA ALA A 188 12.69 7.33 -1.16
C ALA A 188 13.20 8.73 -0.73
N LYS A 189 12.34 9.63 -0.21
CA LYS A 189 12.77 10.91 0.37
C LYS A 189 13.67 10.70 1.58
N ASP A 190 13.29 9.75 2.43
CA ASP A 190 14.07 9.26 3.55
C ASP A 190 13.83 7.76 3.79
N TYR A 191 14.23 7.26 4.98
CA TYR A 191 14.06 5.86 5.34
C TYR A 191 12.70 5.59 6.01
N ASP A 192 11.92 6.62 6.36
CA ASP A 192 10.71 6.48 7.18
C ASP A 192 9.57 5.86 6.38
N ASP A 193 9.32 6.32 5.15
CA ASP A 193 8.29 5.73 4.28
C ASP A 193 8.57 4.26 3.96
N LEU A 194 9.84 3.92 3.72
CA LEU A 194 10.24 2.54 3.43
C LEU A 194 10.09 1.65 4.68
N ALA A 195 10.39 2.18 5.87
CA ALA A 195 10.11 1.48 7.12
C ALA A 195 8.60 1.28 7.32
N ALA A 196 7.78 2.31 7.07
CA ALA A 196 6.33 2.22 7.12
C ALA A 196 5.79 1.17 6.14
N MET A 197 6.32 1.10 4.91
CA MET A 197 5.96 0.06 3.93
C MET A 197 6.23 -1.36 4.48
N VAL A 198 7.36 -1.59 5.13
CA VAL A 198 7.68 -2.91 5.74
C VAL A 198 6.74 -3.23 6.89
N VAL A 199 6.40 -2.24 7.75
CA VAL A 199 5.39 -2.41 8.81
C VAL A 199 4.04 -2.80 8.20
N LEU A 200 3.59 -2.07 7.20
CA LEU A 200 2.32 -2.32 6.51
C LEU A 200 2.28 -3.68 5.82
N LYS A 201 3.37 -4.08 5.16
CA LYS A 201 3.50 -5.41 4.57
C LYS A 201 3.30 -6.49 5.62
N GLU A 202 3.89 -6.30 6.80
CA GLU A 202 3.78 -7.29 7.85
C GLU A 202 2.37 -7.31 8.47
N LEU A 203 1.76 -6.16 8.71
CA LEU A 203 0.35 -6.09 9.11
C LEU A 203 -0.58 -6.72 8.07
N HIS A 204 -0.25 -6.60 6.79
CA HIS A 204 -1.00 -7.23 5.70
C HIS A 204 -0.92 -8.74 5.77
N ARG A 205 0.29 -9.28 5.93
CA ARG A 205 0.53 -10.72 6.08
C ARG A 205 -0.18 -11.29 7.31
N LEU A 206 -0.17 -10.55 8.41
CA LEU A 206 -0.81 -10.94 9.66
C LEU A 206 -2.36 -10.78 9.64
N GLY A 207 -2.92 -10.24 8.56
CA GLY A 207 -4.37 -10.08 8.41
C GLY A 207 -4.96 -8.91 9.21
N PHE A 208 -4.13 -7.99 9.72
CA PHE A 208 -4.62 -6.78 10.39
C PHE A 208 -5.07 -5.71 9.40
N VAL A 209 -4.52 -5.71 8.20
CA VAL A 209 -4.90 -4.80 7.12
C VAL A 209 -4.94 -5.53 5.77
N ARG A 210 -5.69 -5.00 4.82
CA ARG A 210 -5.56 -5.35 3.40
C ARG A 210 -4.99 -4.16 2.66
N LEU A 211 -3.75 -4.23 2.16
CA LEU A 211 -3.20 -3.13 1.37
C LEU A 211 -3.93 -3.07 0.03
N GLU A 212 -4.51 -1.92 -0.30
CA GLU A 212 -5.32 -1.72 -1.49
C GLU A 212 -4.61 -0.89 -2.55
N ALA A 213 -3.80 0.09 -2.14
CA ALA A 213 -3.05 0.95 -3.04
C ALA A 213 -2.00 1.80 -2.32
N PHE A 214 -0.98 2.20 -3.07
CA PHE A 214 -0.04 3.27 -2.72
C PHE A 214 -0.14 4.42 -3.74
N ILE A 215 -0.09 5.67 -3.29
CA ILE A 215 0.08 6.85 -4.13
C ILE A 215 1.41 7.48 -3.75
N ALA A 216 2.38 7.48 -4.67
CA ALA A 216 3.70 8.05 -4.44
C ALA A 216 3.74 9.47 -5.00
N ASN A 217 3.75 10.47 -4.11
CA ASN A 217 3.78 11.88 -4.48
C ASN A 217 5.13 12.51 -4.10
N LEU A 218 5.24 13.84 -4.20
CA LEU A 218 6.48 14.63 -4.09
C LEU A 218 7.39 14.47 -5.31
N GLU A 219 7.79 15.58 -5.93
CA GLU A 219 8.64 15.53 -7.13
C GLU A 219 10.02 14.91 -6.83
N PRO A 220 10.57 14.02 -7.69
CA PRO A 220 9.98 13.41 -8.90
C PRO A 220 9.03 12.23 -8.58
N SER A 221 7.71 12.47 -8.58
CA SER A 221 6.71 11.51 -8.09
C SER A 221 6.69 10.20 -8.86
N ARG A 222 6.88 10.26 -10.18
CA ARG A 222 6.98 9.04 -11.01
C ARG A 222 8.13 8.14 -10.59
N LYS A 223 9.30 8.72 -10.34
CA LYS A 223 10.48 7.97 -9.89
C LYS A 223 10.27 7.35 -8.52
N ARG A 224 9.54 8.04 -7.62
CA ARG A 224 9.11 7.50 -6.32
C ARG A 224 8.11 6.37 -6.47
N ALA A 225 7.18 6.44 -7.41
CA ALA A 225 6.27 5.33 -7.72
C ALA A 225 7.02 4.11 -8.25
N ILE A 226 8.03 4.30 -9.11
CA ILE A 226 8.90 3.20 -9.58
C ILE A 226 9.65 2.58 -8.41
N TYR A 227 10.26 3.40 -7.56
CA TYR A 227 10.93 2.94 -6.35
C TYR A 227 9.97 2.15 -5.45
N GLY A 228 8.74 2.64 -5.25
CA GLY A 228 7.73 1.94 -4.48
C GLY A 228 7.33 0.60 -5.10
N ARG A 229 7.12 0.56 -6.42
CA ARG A 229 6.76 -0.67 -7.15
C ARG A 229 7.78 -1.77 -6.95
N VAL A 230 9.07 -1.49 -7.16
CA VAL A 230 10.12 -2.50 -7.00
C VAL A 230 10.30 -2.97 -5.57
N ASN A 231 10.07 -2.08 -4.59
CA ASN A 231 10.12 -2.46 -3.17
C ASN A 231 8.91 -3.34 -2.79
N LEU A 232 7.70 -2.99 -3.21
CA LEU A 232 6.49 -3.80 -3.02
C LEU A 232 6.68 -5.20 -3.63
N ASP A 233 7.22 -5.29 -4.85
CA ASP A 233 7.47 -6.57 -5.50
C ASP A 233 8.50 -7.41 -4.73
N SER A 234 9.54 -6.77 -4.18
CA SER A 234 10.58 -7.45 -3.40
C SER A 234 10.07 -8.06 -2.08
N VAL A 235 8.97 -7.54 -1.54
CA VAL A 235 8.34 -8.04 -0.30
C VAL A 235 7.09 -8.89 -0.56
N GLY A 236 6.86 -9.31 -1.81
CA GLY A 236 5.76 -10.20 -2.18
C GLY A 236 4.39 -9.52 -2.28
N LEU A 237 4.35 -8.22 -2.58
CA LEU A 237 3.12 -7.43 -2.74
C LEU A 237 2.92 -7.00 -4.21
N GLN A 238 3.16 -7.92 -5.15
CA GLN A 238 3.05 -7.65 -6.59
C GLN A 238 1.63 -7.26 -7.02
N ASP A 239 0.62 -7.67 -6.25
CA ASP A 239 -0.81 -7.41 -6.49
C ASP A 239 -1.28 -6.04 -5.98
N VAL A 240 -0.57 -5.43 -5.04
CA VAL A 240 -0.95 -4.12 -4.48
C VAL A 240 -0.58 -3.02 -5.48
N PRO A 241 -1.52 -2.30 -6.11
CA PRO A 241 -1.21 -1.29 -7.12
C PRO A 241 -0.54 -0.04 -6.53
N ILE A 242 0.24 0.65 -7.36
CA ILE A 242 0.84 1.95 -7.02
C ILE A 242 0.54 3.00 -8.10
N GLY A 243 0.20 4.22 -7.69
CA GLY A 243 -0.08 5.36 -8.55
C GLY A 243 0.94 6.48 -8.44
N VAL A 244 1.22 7.16 -9.55
CA VAL A 244 2.02 8.38 -9.60
C VAL A 244 1.19 9.54 -9.08
N GLY A 245 1.60 10.10 -7.94
CA GLY A 245 0.96 11.27 -7.35
C GLY A 245 1.45 12.60 -7.92
N THR A 246 0.96 13.68 -7.33
CA THR A 246 1.30 15.05 -7.67
C THR A 246 2.74 15.42 -7.28
N LYS A 247 3.19 16.61 -7.69
CA LYS A 247 4.44 17.22 -7.20
C LYS A 247 4.48 17.45 -5.70
N ALA A 248 3.29 17.48 -5.07
CA ALA A 248 3.03 17.56 -3.64
C ALA A 248 3.76 18.65 -2.83
N SER A 249 4.30 19.68 -3.48
CA SER A 249 4.98 20.79 -2.83
C SER A 249 4.79 22.09 -3.62
N THR A 250 4.61 23.19 -2.88
CA THR A 250 4.61 24.55 -3.44
C THR A 250 6.02 25.04 -3.79
N LYS A 251 7.05 24.41 -3.22
CA LYS A 251 8.47 24.69 -3.47
C LYS A 251 9.06 23.63 -4.39
N LYS A 252 10.04 24.02 -5.20
CA LYS A 252 10.82 23.06 -5.99
C LYS A 252 11.55 22.10 -5.04
N HIS A 253 11.32 20.79 -5.21
CA HIS A 253 12.09 19.77 -4.51
C HIS A 253 13.51 19.70 -5.10
N GLU A 254 14.50 19.65 -4.22
CA GLU A 254 15.87 19.37 -4.63
C GLU A 254 16.06 17.85 -4.57
N GLU A 255 16.05 17.21 -5.74
CA GLU A 255 16.37 15.78 -5.83
C GLU A 255 17.85 15.57 -5.54
N TYR A 256 18.15 14.79 -4.50
CA TYR A 256 19.49 14.30 -4.26
C TYR A 256 19.66 12.90 -4.83
N LYS A 257 20.84 12.60 -5.40
CA LYS A 257 21.11 11.27 -5.98
C LYS A 257 20.89 10.13 -4.99
N TYR A 258 21.17 10.36 -3.71
CA TYR A 258 20.97 9.33 -2.68
C TYR A 258 19.52 8.89 -2.50
N GLU A 259 18.54 9.72 -2.85
CA GLU A 259 17.12 9.37 -2.71
C GLU A 259 16.79 8.11 -3.53
N PHE A 260 17.52 7.86 -4.61
CA PHE A 260 17.31 6.72 -5.51
C PHE A 260 18.56 5.84 -5.67
N ASP A 261 19.58 6.01 -4.81
CA ASP A 261 20.81 5.19 -4.77
C ASP A 261 20.53 3.84 -4.09
N SER A 262 19.65 3.05 -4.70
CA SER A 262 19.22 1.74 -4.22
C SER A 262 19.54 0.67 -5.26
N PRO A 263 20.03 -0.52 -4.85
CA PRO A 263 20.29 -1.61 -5.78
C PRO A 263 19.02 -2.16 -6.43
N LEU A 264 17.84 -1.88 -5.85
CA LEU A 264 16.55 -2.27 -6.42
C LEU A 264 16.05 -1.29 -7.48
N MET A 265 16.57 -0.05 -7.50
CA MET A 265 16.06 1.00 -8.38
C MET A 265 16.48 0.73 -9.83
N PRO A 266 15.53 0.51 -10.76
CA PRO A 266 15.84 0.31 -12.17
C PRO A 266 16.08 1.65 -12.87
N ASP A 267 16.65 1.60 -14.09
CA ASP A 267 16.68 2.79 -14.96
C ASP A 267 15.25 3.13 -15.40
N GLU A 268 14.80 4.32 -15.02
CA GLU A 268 13.45 4.85 -15.28
C GLU A 268 13.04 4.77 -16.75
N LYS A 269 13.97 4.97 -17.69
CA LYS A 269 13.69 4.95 -19.14
C LYS A 269 13.44 3.54 -19.67
N THR A 270 13.96 2.54 -18.96
CA THR A 270 13.84 1.13 -19.33
C THR A 270 12.79 0.40 -18.51
N PHE A 271 12.30 1.02 -17.44
CA PHE A 271 11.30 0.45 -16.56
C PHE A 271 9.97 0.29 -17.29
N GLN A 272 9.52 -0.96 -17.41
CA GLN A 272 8.22 -1.33 -17.98
C GLN A 272 7.38 -1.95 -16.87
N PRO A 273 6.55 -1.14 -16.18
CA PRO A 273 5.71 -1.69 -15.13
C PRO A 273 4.63 -2.59 -15.72
N ASN A 274 4.14 -3.52 -14.91
CA ASN A 274 2.86 -4.14 -15.21
C ASN A 274 1.77 -3.06 -15.13
N LYS A 275 1.03 -2.85 -16.23
CA LYS A 275 -0.03 -1.84 -16.33
C LYS A 275 -1.18 -2.09 -15.35
N ASP A 276 -1.27 -3.31 -14.83
CA ASP A 276 -2.29 -3.72 -13.88
C ASP A 276 -2.05 -3.20 -12.47
N ASN A 277 -0.77 -2.98 -12.11
CA ASN A 277 -0.37 -2.63 -10.75
C ASN A 277 0.44 -1.32 -10.68
N PHE A 278 0.48 -0.57 -11.77
CA PHE A 278 1.15 0.73 -11.88
C PHE A 278 0.30 1.71 -12.67
N PHE A 279 -0.11 2.80 -12.02
CA PHE A 279 -0.98 3.82 -12.56
C PHE A 279 -0.18 5.11 -12.75
N GLU A 280 -0.22 5.68 -13.94
CA GLU A 280 0.45 6.97 -14.22
C GLU A 280 -0.33 8.17 -13.63
N ASP A 281 -1.56 7.95 -13.14
CA ASP A 281 -2.35 8.94 -12.40
C ASP A 281 -2.88 8.31 -11.09
N GLY A 282 -2.40 8.81 -9.96
CA GLY A 282 -2.84 8.38 -8.63
C GLY A 282 -4.33 8.67 -8.35
N SER A 283 -4.92 9.70 -8.97
CA SER A 283 -6.36 9.99 -8.81
C SER A 283 -7.24 8.94 -9.45
N GLU A 284 -6.82 8.37 -10.59
CA GLU A 284 -7.54 7.25 -11.23
C GLU A 284 -7.52 6.01 -10.32
N LEU A 285 -6.38 5.75 -9.66
CA LEU A 285 -6.27 4.65 -8.70
C LEU A 285 -7.14 4.89 -7.45
N LEU A 286 -7.22 6.12 -6.94
CA LEU A 286 -8.12 6.47 -5.84
C LEU A 286 -9.59 6.25 -6.23
N ASP A 287 -10.01 6.68 -7.42
CA ASP A 287 -11.37 6.44 -7.93
C ASP A 287 -11.67 4.94 -8.00
N LEU A 288 -10.74 4.12 -8.51
CA LEU A 288 -10.91 2.67 -8.59
C LEU A 288 -11.10 2.03 -7.20
N VAL A 289 -10.24 2.35 -6.24
CA VAL A 289 -10.28 1.76 -4.90
C VAL A 289 -11.53 2.21 -4.14
N PHE A 290 -11.86 3.51 -4.17
CA PHE A 290 -13.00 4.03 -3.42
C PHE A 290 -14.34 3.55 -3.99
N ASN A 291 -14.51 3.52 -5.32
CA ASN A 291 -15.73 2.98 -5.92
C ASN A 291 -15.90 1.50 -5.60
N ARG A 292 -14.82 0.71 -5.69
CA ARG A 292 -14.84 -0.70 -5.28
C ARG A 292 -15.23 -0.89 -3.81
N ALA A 293 -14.71 -0.05 -2.91
CA ALA A 293 -15.07 -0.11 -1.49
C ALA A 293 -16.57 0.14 -1.29
N ILE A 294 -17.14 1.12 -1.97
CA ILE A 294 -18.58 1.43 -1.93
C ILE A 294 -19.41 0.27 -2.51
N GLU A 295 -19.00 -0.29 -3.65
CA GLU A 295 -19.70 -1.42 -4.29
C GLU A 295 -19.72 -2.69 -3.42
N GLU A 296 -18.63 -2.92 -2.68
CA GLU A 296 -18.49 -4.02 -1.72
C GLU A 296 -19.09 -3.72 -0.33
N ASP A 297 -19.79 -2.60 -0.16
CA ASP A 297 -20.36 -2.11 1.10
C ASP A 297 -19.37 -2.17 2.28
N ARG A 298 -18.15 -1.69 2.01
CA ARG A 298 -17.06 -1.63 2.99
C ARG A 298 -16.45 -0.24 3.02
N LYS A 299 -15.68 0.01 4.09
CA LYS A 299 -14.84 1.20 4.18
C LYS A 299 -13.36 0.85 4.10
N VAL A 300 -12.57 1.83 3.65
CA VAL A 300 -11.11 1.79 3.70
C VAL A 300 -10.57 2.77 4.73
N HIS A 301 -9.39 2.49 5.25
CA HIS A 301 -8.56 3.42 5.98
C HIS A 301 -7.62 4.12 5.01
N LEU A 302 -7.34 5.39 5.29
CA LEU A 302 -6.34 6.17 4.56
C LEU A 302 -5.16 6.43 5.48
N LEU A 303 -3.94 6.14 5.02
CA LEU A 303 -2.71 6.48 5.69
C LEU A 303 -2.01 7.60 4.92
N LEU A 304 -1.85 8.76 5.57
CA LEU A 304 -1.29 9.98 5.00
C LEU A 304 0.05 10.28 5.67
N ILE A 305 1.14 9.84 5.04
CA ILE A 305 2.50 9.97 5.55
C ILE A 305 3.37 10.92 4.70
N SER A 306 2.74 11.63 3.77
CA SER A 306 3.33 12.70 2.97
C SER A 306 2.40 13.93 2.92
N SER A 307 2.75 14.91 2.12
CA SER A 307 1.92 16.04 1.70
C SER A 307 0.49 15.62 1.32
N LEU A 308 -0.45 16.49 1.68
CA LEU A 308 -1.89 16.27 1.52
C LEU A 308 -2.43 16.73 0.16
N THR A 309 -1.57 17.14 -0.78
CA THR A 309 -1.96 17.67 -2.10
C THR A 309 -2.87 16.71 -2.86
N ASP A 310 -2.48 15.44 -3.03
CA ASP A 310 -3.23 14.46 -3.82
C ASP A 310 -4.65 14.24 -3.30
N ILE A 311 -4.81 14.06 -1.98
CA ILE A 311 -6.15 13.84 -1.39
C ILE A 311 -6.97 15.13 -1.33
N ALA A 312 -6.32 16.28 -1.15
CA ALA A 312 -6.98 17.58 -1.20
C ALA A 312 -7.54 17.83 -2.61
N GLU A 313 -6.74 17.65 -3.65
CA GLU A 313 -7.16 17.80 -5.04
C GLU A 313 -8.22 16.77 -5.43
N TYR A 314 -8.07 15.51 -4.99
CA TYR A 314 -9.09 14.48 -5.21
C TYR A 314 -10.45 14.93 -4.68
N THR A 315 -10.48 15.50 -3.46
CA THR A 315 -11.73 15.91 -2.80
C THR A 315 -12.20 17.33 -3.13
N ASP A 316 -11.61 18.00 -4.12
CA ASP A 316 -12.01 19.36 -4.54
C ASP A 316 -13.31 19.38 -5.37
N THR A 317 -13.77 18.24 -5.91
CA THR A 317 -15.08 18.14 -6.58
C THR A 317 -16.15 17.56 -5.66
N GLU A 318 -17.40 18.00 -5.81
CA GLU A 318 -18.51 17.53 -4.98
C GLU A 318 -18.72 16.01 -5.08
N ASP A 319 -18.59 15.44 -6.28
CA ASP A 319 -18.76 14.00 -6.50
C ASP A 319 -17.65 13.18 -5.83
N ARG A 320 -16.38 13.59 -5.98
CA ARG A 320 -15.27 12.89 -5.33
C ARG A 320 -15.25 13.09 -3.82
N LEU A 321 -15.68 14.24 -3.30
CA LEU A 321 -15.89 14.43 -1.87
C LEU A 321 -16.94 13.46 -1.31
N LYS A 322 -18.07 13.29 -2.01
CA LYS A 322 -19.10 12.30 -1.64
C LYS A 322 -18.57 10.86 -1.71
N THR A 323 -17.79 10.53 -2.75
CA THR A 323 -17.13 9.23 -2.89
C THR A 323 -16.20 8.97 -1.71
N PHE A 324 -15.32 9.93 -1.39
CA PHE A 324 -14.43 9.88 -0.24
C PHE A 324 -15.17 9.67 1.08
N GLN A 325 -16.22 10.47 1.36
CA GLN A 325 -17.00 10.38 2.60
C GLN A 325 -17.72 9.02 2.76
N LYS A 326 -18.12 8.39 1.65
CA LYS A 326 -18.73 7.05 1.66
C LYS A 326 -17.70 5.95 1.83
N ALA A 327 -16.59 6.03 1.09
CA ALA A 327 -15.57 4.99 1.03
C ALA A 327 -14.63 4.98 2.25
N VAL A 328 -14.32 6.14 2.83
CA VAL A 328 -13.32 6.25 3.90
C VAL A 328 -13.97 6.12 5.28
N GLY A 329 -13.39 5.24 6.09
CA GLY A 329 -13.82 4.97 7.46
C GLY A 329 -12.97 5.63 8.53
N ARG A 330 -11.68 5.83 8.26
CA ARG A 330 -10.73 6.47 9.18
C ARG A 330 -9.50 6.98 8.44
N VAL A 331 -8.87 8.01 8.99
CA VAL A 331 -7.62 8.59 8.46
C VAL A 331 -6.52 8.53 9.53
N TYR A 332 -5.41 7.88 9.23
CA TYR A 332 -4.20 7.92 10.03
C TYR A 332 -3.20 8.84 9.33
N MET A 333 -2.50 9.69 10.07
CA MET A 333 -1.57 10.63 9.45
C MET A 333 -0.31 10.86 10.27
N GLN A 334 0.82 11.01 9.58
CA GLN A 334 1.97 11.71 10.13
C GLN A 334 1.78 13.20 9.84
N GLY A 335 1.74 14.02 10.90
CA GLY A 335 1.53 15.44 10.73
C GLY A 335 1.20 16.18 12.02
N GLY A 336 0.24 17.10 11.94
CA GLY A 336 -0.24 17.82 13.11
C GLY A 336 -1.47 18.67 12.79
N TYR A 337 -2.49 18.58 13.63
CA TYR A 337 -3.61 19.51 13.62
C TYR A 337 -3.97 19.94 15.04
N SER A 338 -4.68 21.06 15.15
CA SER A 338 -5.46 21.43 16.33
C SER A 338 -6.93 21.17 16.07
N ILE A 339 -7.71 20.89 17.10
CA ILE A 339 -9.16 20.70 16.99
C ILE A 339 -9.83 22.01 17.45
N SER A 340 -10.71 22.58 16.63
CA SER A 340 -11.47 23.78 16.98
C SER A 340 -12.54 23.50 18.05
N THR A 341 -13.18 24.55 18.56
CA THR A 341 -14.32 24.41 19.49
C THR A 341 -15.51 23.66 18.88
N GLU A 342 -15.63 23.67 17.56
CA GLU A 342 -16.64 22.95 16.79
C GLU A 342 -16.23 21.50 16.47
N GLY A 343 -15.05 21.06 16.92
CA GLY A 343 -14.53 19.73 16.65
C GLY A 343 -13.85 19.58 15.28
N ILE A 344 -13.62 20.68 14.55
CA ILE A 344 -13.06 20.65 13.20
C ILE A 344 -11.53 20.66 13.27
N PRO A 345 -10.83 19.72 12.61
CA PRO A 345 -9.37 19.75 12.52
C PRO A 345 -8.86 20.92 11.69
N THR A 346 -7.82 21.59 12.17
CA THR A 346 -7.10 22.68 11.48
C THR A 346 -5.61 22.35 11.41
N PRO A 347 -4.97 22.39 10.23
CA PRO A 347 -3.56 22.01 10.08
C PRO A 347 -2.65 22.91 10.93
N ARG A 348 -1.59 22.32 11.46
CA ARG A 348 -0.52 23.08 12.11
C ARG A 348 0.62 23.39 11.15
N GLY A 349 1.14 24.62 11.24
CA GLY A 349 2.29 25.11 10.47
C GLY A 349 3.65 24.57 10.89
N ASP A 350 3.72 23.81 11.99
CA ASP A 350 4.96 23.23 12.52
C ASP A 350 5.12 21.73 12.21
N ALA A 351 4.22 21.18 11.38
CA ALA A 351 4.24 19.80 10.87
C ALA A 351 4.70 19.79 9.40
N ALA A 352 5.75 19.01 9.11
CA ALA A 352 6.41 19.02 7.80
C ALA A 352 5.45 18.71 6.64
N ASN A 353 4.65 17.63 6.77
CA ASN A 353 3.71 17.18 5.75
C ASN A 353 2.64 18.22 5.40
N ASN A 354 2.20 19.03 6.35
CA ASN A 354 1.33 20.17 6.07
C ASN A 354 2.07 21.27 5.31
N THR A 355 3.34 21.54 5.66
CA THR A 355 4.09 22.68 5.11
C THR A 355 4.59 22.48 3.68
N PHE A 356 4.64 21.26 3.16
CA PHE A 356 4.90 21.03 1.74
C PHE A 356 3.89 21.77 0.87
N ASP A 357 2.60 21.69 1.23
CA ASP A 357 1.50 22.39 0.58
C ASP A 357 0.43 22.79 1.62
N MET A 358 0.71 23.88 2.34
CA MET A 358 -0.18 24.39 3.38
C MET A 358 -1.60 24.69 2.84
N PRO A 359 -1.77 25.31 1.66
CA PRO A 359 -3.10 25.48 1.07
C PRO A 359 -3.86 24.17 0.87
N ALA A 360 -3.21 23.08 0.45
CA ALA A 360 -3.86 21.78 0.35
C ALA A 360 -4.26 21.23 1.73
N ALA A 361 -3.37 21.35 2.72
CA ALA A 361 -3.66 20.93 4.09
C ALA A 361 -4.86 21.70 4.69
N GLU A 362 -4.94 23.01 4.47
CA GLU A 362 -6.06 23.88 4.91
C GLU A 362 -7.40 23.48 4.27
N ARG A 363 -7.38 23.04 3.01
CA ARG A 363 -8.59 22.53 2.33
C ARG A 363 -9.01 21.14 2.81
N PHE A 364 -8.05 20.26 3.08
CA PHE A 364 -8.35 18.86 3.40
C PHE A 364 -8.81 18.63 4.83
N HIS A 365 -8.16 19.23 5.84
CA HIS A 365 -8.47 18.94 7.25
C HIS A 365 -9.95 19.16 7.63
N PRO A 366 -10.64 20.23 7.18
CA PRO A 366 -12.07 20.40 7.46
C PRO A 366 -12.96 19.28 6.88
N ARG A 367 -12.51 18.55 5.86
CA ARG A 367 -13.25 17.42 5.27
C ARG A 367 -13.30 16.20 6.18
N LEU A 368 -12.53 16.21 7.27
CA LEU A 368 -12.51 15.16 8.28
C LEU A 368 -13.54 15.35 9.39
N GLU A 369 -14.34 16.43 9.40
CA GLU A 369 -15.30 16.75 10.48
C GLU A 369 -16.10 15.54 10.99
N ASN A 370 -16.48 14.61 10.11
CA ASN A 370 -17.26 13.41 10.45
C ASN A 370 -16.53 12.09 10.16
N ILE A 371 -15.23 12.14 9.88
CA ILE A 371 -14.40 10.97 9.60
C ILE A 371 -13.35 10.87 10.71
N PRO A 372 -13.37 9.80 11.51
CA PRO A 372 -12.38 9.61 12.56
C PRO A 372 -10.95 9.75 12.03
N SER A 373 -10.09 10.39 12.80
CA SER A 373 -8.68 10.55 12.42
C SER A 373 -7.71 10.53 13.58
N ASP A 374 -6.53 9.99 13.32
CA ASP A 374 -5.44 9.84 14.29
C ASP A 374 -4.20 10.50 13.70
N VAL A 375 -3.75 11.60 14.30
CA VAL A 375 -2.53 12.29 13.90
C VAL A 375 -1.38 11.97 14.84
N TYR A 376 -0.29 11.49 14.27
CA TYR A 376 0.97 11.23 14.95
C TYR A 376 1.92 12.39 14.68
N THR A 377 2.32 13.10 15.73
CA THR A 377 3.21 14.26 15.62
C THR A 377 4.68 13.87 15.83
N LYS A 378 5.58 14.80 15.52
CA LYS A 378 7.02 14.68 15.82
C LYS A 378 7.32 14.40 17.30
N VAL A 379 6.45 14.79 18.23
CA VAL A 379 6.64 14.57 19.66
C VAL A 379 6.58 13.07 19.99
N ALA A 380 5.64 12.34 19.39
CA ALA A 380 5.53 10.89 19.57
C ALA A 380 6.75 10.16 19.00
N ALA A 381 7.20 10.56 17.81
CA ALA A 381 8.39 9.98 17.18
C ALA A 381 9.67 10.23 18.00
N TYR A 382 9.89 11.45 18.49
CA TYR A 382 11.03 11.78 19.36
C TYR A 382 11.01 11.00 20.67
N ALA A 383 9.83 10.80 21.26
CA ALA A 383 9.71 10.06 22.50
C ALA A 383 9.99 8.56 22.32
N THR A 384 9.50 7.97 21.22
CA THR A 384 9.69 6.54 20.90
C THR A 384 11.16 6.13 20.96
N ASN A 385 12.06 6.93 20.37
CA ASN A 385 13.51 6.72 20.41
C ASN A 385 13.92 5.28 20.01
N ILE A 386 13.76 4.95 18.72
CA ILE A 386 14.05 3.61 18.19
C ILE A 386 15.58 3.38 18.24
N PRO A 387 16.08 2.28 18.82
CA PRO A 387 17.52 2.02 18.85
C PRO A 387 18.07 1.85 17.43
N ALA A 388 19.14 2.58 17.08
CA ALA A 388 19.74 2.50 15.74
C ALA A 388 20.32 1.13 15.41
N SER A 389 20.55 0.27 16.41
CA SER A 389 20.94 -1.13 16.19
C SER A 389 19.94 -1.86 15.30
N ILE A 390 18.66 -1.44 15.28
CA ILE A 390 17.67 -2.03 14.38
C ILE A 390 18.09 -1.94 12.91
N PHE A 391 18.75 -0.86 12.47
CA PHE A 391 19.17 -0.74 11.08
C PHE A 391 20.29 -1.73 10.73
N ASN A 392 21.13 -2.09 11.70
CA ASN A 392 22.11 -3.16 11.53
C ASN A 392 21.41 -4.53 11.47
N ASP A 393 20.48 -4.80 12.39
CA ASP A 393 19.67 -6.02 12.37
C ASP A 393 18.93 -6.18 11.03
N LEU A 394 18.35 -5.10 10.51
CA LEU A 394 17.66 -5.09 9.21
C LEU A 394 18.65 -5.36 8.07
N GLY A 395 19.83 -4.73 8.06
CA GLY A 395 20.89 -5.03 7.10
C GLY A 395 21.37 -6.49 7.16
N ASP A 396 21.34 -7.09 8.35
CA ASP A 396 21.75 -8.47 8.59
C ASP A 396 20.73 -9.53 8.15
N THR A 397 19.46 -9.14 7.93
CA THR A 397 18.48 -10.02 7.27
C THR A 397 18.89 -10.42 5.86
N LYS A 398 19.84 -9.71 5.24
CA LYS A 398 20.28 -9.84 3.84
C LYS A 398 19.19 -9.51 2.81
N HIS A 399 18.02 -9.06 3.25
CA HIS A 399 17.03 -8.50 2.36
C HIS A 399 17.53 -7.17 1.76
N PRO A 400 17.34 -6.90 0.46
CA PRO A 400 17.81 -5.65 -0.17
C PRO A 400 17.27 -4.38 0.51
N ILE A 401 15.99 -4.38 0.93
CA ILE A 401 15.39 -3.29 1.72
C ILE A 401 16.13 -3.05 3.03
N GLY A 402 16.56 -4.09 3.74
CA GLY A 402 17.25 -3.93 5.01
C GLY A 402 18.57 -3.19 4.85
N LYS A 403 19.32 -3.52 3.80
CA LYS A 403 20.55 -2.80 3.42
C LYS A 403 20.27 -1.36 2.99
N ASP A 404 19.18 -1.13 2.26
CA ASP A 404 18.77 0.21 1.82
C ASP A 404 18.42 1.11 3.02
N LEU A 405 17.59 0.61 3.95
CA LEU A 405 17.25 1.29 5.21
C LEU A 405 18.49 1.63 6.03
N GLN A 406 19.45 0.69 6.17
CA GLN A 406 20.70 0.94 6.88
C GLN A 406 21.52 2.07 6.24
N ASN A 407 21.70 2.01 4.92
CA ASN A 407 22.48 3.01 4.19
C ASN A 407 21.82 4.40 4.28
N ARG A 408 20.49 4.47 4.12
CA ARG A 408 19.74 5.73 4.21
C ARG A 408 19.80 6.33 5.60
N TYR A 409 19.59 5.52 6.65
CA TYR A 409 19.71 5.97 8.03
C TYR A 409 21.06 6.65 8.31
N GLN A 410 22.15 5.96 7.98
CA GLN A 410 23.50 6.49 8.20
C GLN A 410 23.77 7.75 7.39
N ARG A 411 23.44 7.74 6.09
CA ARG A 411 23.68 8.87 5.19
C ARG A 411 22.89 10.11 5.63
N GLN A 412 21.64 9.94 6.02
CA GLN A 412 20.81 11.04 6.50
C GLN A 412 21.24 11.54 7.86
N GLY A 413 21.66 10.66 8.78
CA GLY A 413 22.25 11.07 10.05
C GLY A 413 23.46 11.99 9.85
N VAL A 414 24.34 11.66 8.90
CA VAL A 414 25.48 12.52 8.52
C VAL A 414 24.99 13.86 7.94
N GLN A 415 24.05 13.84 7.00
CA GLN A 415 23.53 15.06 6.38
C GLN A 415 22.82 15.97 7.40
N PHE A 416 22.04 15.41 8.32
CA PHE A 416 21.40 16.15 9.40
C PHE A 416 22.41 16.72 10.38
N TYR A 417 23.44 15.95 10.74
CA TYR A 417 24.50 16.47 11.60
C TYR A 417 25.25 17.63 10.94
N LYS A 418 25.63 17.49 9.67
CA LYS A 418 26.24 18.56 8.87
C LYS A 418 25.38 19.82 8.84
N THR A 419 24.08 19.64 8.65
CA THR A 419 23.09 20.73 8.61
C THR A 419 22.95 21.41 9.99
N ALA A 420 22.92 20.63 11.06
CA ALA A 420 22.87 21.11 12.44
C ALA A 420 24.14 21.90 12.84
N CYS A 421 25.28 21.57 12.24
CA CYS A 421 26.53 22.30 12.36
C CYS A 421 26.60 23.55 11.46
N GLY A 422 25.68 23.70 10.50
CA GLY A 422 25.65 24.81 9.55
C GLY A 422 25.22 26.16 10.16
N PRO A 423 25.39 27.26 9.41
CA PRO A 423 25.00 28.60 9.88
C PRO A 423 23.47 28.80 9.97
N LYS A 424 22.70 27.92 9.32
CA LYS A 424 21.23 27.92 9.32
C LYS A 424 20.73 26.51 9.64
N PRO A 425 20.67 26.14 10.93
CA PRO A 425 20.15 24.84 11.33
C PRO A 425 18.70 24.67 10.86
N VAL A 426 18.38 23.52 10.26
CA VAL A 426 17.02 23.22 9.79
C VAL A 426 16.12 22.90 10.98
N ASN A 427 14.91 23.49 10.99
CA ASN A 427 13.89 23.29 12.03
C ASN A 427 14.40 23.54 13.47
N GLY A 428 15.42 24.40 13.61
CA GLY A 428 16.02 24.73 14.91
C GLY A 428 16.79 23.59 15.57
N ILE A 429 17.17 22.54 14.82
CA ILE A 429 18.04 21.45 15.28
C ILE A 429 19.49 21.92 15.19
N THR A 430 20.01 22.50 16.28
CA THR A 430 21.41 22.90 16.43
C THR A 430 22.33 21.68 16.62
N GLN A 431 23.64 21.86 16.47
CA GLN A 431 24.63 20.81 16.75
C GLN A 431 24.44 20.23 18.17
N GLU A 432 24.27 21.08 19.18
CA GLU A 432 23.96 20.66 20.55
C GLU A 432 22.70 19.77 20.63
N LYS A 433 21.58 20.22 20.05
CA LYS A 433 20.32 19.44 20.07
C LYS A 433 20.46 18.11 19.34
N PHE A 434 21.20 18.08 18.23
CA PHE A 434 21.49 16.83 17.53
C PHE A 434 22.26 15.87 18.44
N LEU A 435 23.34 16.36 19.07
CA LEU A 435 24.18 15.52 19.91
C LEU A 435 23.45 14.99 21.15
N HIS A 436 22.52 15.76 21.72
CA HIS A 436 21.65 15.31 22.81
C HIS A 436 20.56 14.33 22.37
N ASN A 437 19.83 14.68 21.31
CA ASN A 437 18.56 14.01 21.00
C ASN A 437 18.70 12.87 20.00
N LEU A 438 19.70 12.92 19.12
CA LEU A 438 19.85 12.00 17.97
C LEU A 438 21.15 11.21 17.99
N SER A 439 21.99 11.41 19.00
CA SER A 439 23.25 10.71 19.14
C SER A 439 23.48 10.22 20.58
N SER A 440 24.46 9.32 20.74
CA SER A 440 25.04 8.96 22.05
C SER A 440 26.33 9.73 22.35
N PHE A 441 26.67 10.79 21.60
CA PHE A 441 27.95 11.48 21.78
C PHE A 441 28.08 12.02 23.21
N TYR A 442 27.11 12.79 23.69
CA TYR A 442 27.12 13.31 25.06
C TYR A 442 26.81 12.27 26.14
N GLU A 443 26.28 11.10 25.78
CA GLU A 443 26.17 9.95 26.70
C GLU A 443 27.55 9.33 26.97
N LYS A 444 28.45 9.34 25.97
CA LYS A 444 29.83 8.84 26.07
C LYS A 444 30.82 9.91 26.54
N HIS A 445 30.57 11.17 26.18
CA HIS A 445 31.43 12.33 26.41
C HIS A 445 30.62 13.47 27.03
N PRO A 446 30.37 13.46 28.36
CA PRO A 446 29.48 14.44 29.01
C PRO A 446 29.83 15.90 28.68
N PRO A 447 28.83 16.77 28.42
CA PRO A 447 29.06 18.15 28.04
C PRO A 447 29.61 18.96 29.21
N GLY A 448 30.67 19.74 28.96
CA GLY A 448 31.29 20.61 29.94
C GLY A 448 30.79 22.05 29.91
N LYS A 449 31.45 22.90 30.72
CA LYS A 449 31.10 24.33 30.85
C LYS A 449 31.60 25.21 29.69
N GLN A 450 32.62 24.75 28.96
CA GLN A 450 33.15 25.48 27.81
C GLN A 450 32.28 25.22 26.58
N THR A 451 32.21 26.19 25.68
CA THR A 451 31.44 26.07 24.43
C THR A 451 32.33 26.34 23.23
N SER A 452 31.98 25.75 22.08
CA SER A 452 32.57 26.08 20.79
C SER A 452 32.20 27.51 20.36
N GLU A 453 32.80 28.02 19.30
CA GLU A 453 32.44 29.31 18.70
C GLU A 453 30.95 29.40 18.31
N LYS A 454 30.30 28.26 18.08
CA LYS A 454 28.87 28.15 17.75
C LYS A 454 27.98 27.97 18.98
N GLY A 455 28.54 28.10 20.18
CA GLY A 455 27.84 27.94 21.45
C GLY A 455 27.53 26.48 21.83
N THR A 456 28.07 25.49 21.12
CA THR A 456 27.84 24.07 21.44
C THR A 456 28.76 23.63 22.58
N PRO A 457 28.26 23.02 23.67
CA PRO A 457 29.08 22.56 24.78
C PRO A 457 30.20 21.62 24.36
N LEU A 458 31.43 21.89 24.80
CA LEU A 458 32.58 21.00 24.58
C LEU A 458 32.62 19.94 25.68
N PRO A 459 32.95 18.68 25.38
CA PRO A 459 33.07 17.63 26.39
C PRO A 459 34.01 17.94 27.56
N GLU A 460 33.67 17.48 28.76
CA GLU A 460 34.50 17.64 29.97
C GLU A 460 35.84 16.90 29.89
N ASP A 461 35.87 15.78 29.15
CA ASP A 461 37.05 14.93 28.96
C ASP A 461 38.03 15.46 27.89
N GLY A 462 37.70 16.59 27.25
CA GLY A 462 38.50 17.21 26.19
C GLY A 462 38.36 16.54 24.82
N THR A 463 37.49 15.55 24.66
CA THR A 463 37.21 14.93 23.35
C THR A 463 36.66 16.00 22.38
N PRO A 464 37.19 16.12 21.15
CA PRO A 464 36.65 17.06 20.19
C PRO A 464 35.23 16.67 19.75
N LEU A 465 34.42 17.67 19.37
CA LEU A 465 33.14 17.41 18.70
C LEU A 465 33.41 16.71 17.35
N PRO A 466 32.56 15.76 16.91
CA PRO A 466 32.74 15.07 15.64
C PRO A 466 32.80 16.07 14.47
N ASP A 467 33.72 15.87 13.53
CA ASP A 467 33.75 16.69 12.32
C ASP A 467 32.43 16.50 11.53
N PRO A 468 31.69 17.58 11.18
CA PRO A 468 30.51 17.49 10.33
C PRO A 468 30.79 16.95 8.92
N GLY A 469 32.06 16.75 8.53
CA GLY A 469 32.46 16.25 7.23
C GLY A 469 32.27 17.32 6.17
N LYS A 470 33.22 18.26 6.09
CA LYS A 470 33.17 19.39 5.12
C LYS A 470 32.90 18.90 3.69
N ASP A 471 33.45 17.73 3.35
CA ASP A 471 33.38 17.12 2.02
C ASP A 471 32.19 16.15 1.84
N PHE A 472 31.19 16.13 2.73
CA PHE A 472 29.96 15.36 2.46
C PHE A 472 29.24 15.93 1.24
N ASP A 473 29.27 15.20 0.13
CA ASP A 473 28.43 15.42 -1.04
C ASP A 473 27.29 14.39 -1.03
N PRO A 474 26.01 14.82 -0.95
CA PRO A 474 24.87 13.91 -1.04
C PRO A 474 24.83 13.11 -2.34
N ASN A 475 25.59 13.49 -3.37
CA ASN A 475 25.64 12.83 -4.68
C ASN A 475 26.80 11.85 -4.86
N GLU A 476 27.74 11.79 -3.92
CA GLU A 476 28.81 10.79 -3.93
C GLU A 476 28.33 9.43 -3.41
N LYS A 477 29.10 8.39 -3.73
CA LYS A 477 28.88 7.05 -3.15
C LYS A 477 29.17 7.14 -1.65
N PHE A 478 28.21 6.71 -0.83
CA PHE A 478 28.34 6.77 0.62
C PHE A 478 29.44 5.83 1.10
N ASN A 479 30.31 6.35 1.96
CA ASN A 479 31.27 5.56 2.72
C ASN A 479 31.16 5.97 4.20
N PRO A 480 30.54 5.14 5.06
CA PRO A 480 30.31 5.48 6.46
C PRO A 480 31.63 5.69 7.23
N ASP A 481 32.72 5.02 6.84
CA ASP A 481 34.02 5.12 7.51
C ASP A 481 34.67 6.52 7.39
N LYS A 482 34.15 7.38 6.50
CA LYS A 482 34.63 8.77 6.35
C LYS A 482 34.08 9.74 7.40
N TYR A 483 33.07 9.36 8.19
CA TYR A 483 32.31 10.30 9.01
C TYR A 483 32.35 9.95 10.49
N GLU A 484 32.95 10.83 11.30
CA GLU A 484 33.15 10.63 12.74
C GLU A 484 31.84 10.56 13.55
N ILE A 485 30.73 11.06 13.00
CA ILE A 485 29.43 11.02 13.69
C ILE A 485 28.79 9.63 13.67
N ILE A 486 29.14 8.76 12.70
CA ILE A 486 28.48 7.45 12.50
C ILE A 486 28.48 6.57 13.76
N PRO A 487 29.59 6.41 14.52
CA PRO A 487 29.60 5.61 15.75
C PRO A 487 28.74 6.14 16.90
N TYR A 488 28.22 7.36 16.76
CA TYR A 488 27.33 8.01 17.74
C TYR A 488 25.88 8.06 17.28
N LEU A 489 25.56 7.67 16.04
CA LEU A 489 24.19 7.54 15.57
C LEU A 489 23.55 6.29 16.22
N THR A 490 23.00 6.47 17.41
CA THR A 490 22.40 5.39 18.23
C THR A 490 20.88 5.47 18.30
N LYS A 491 20.28 6.52 17.73
CA LYS A 491 18.85 6.81 17.79
C LYS A 491 18.30 6.93 16.37
N GLY A 492 17.27 6.16 16.08
CA GLY A 492 16.45 6.22 14.88
C GLY A 492 15.16 6.97 15.17
N LEU A 493 14.76 7.82 14.23
CA LEU A 493 13.45 8.46 14.25
C LEU A 493 12.65 7.87 13.11
N MET A 494 11.52 7.26 13.37
CA MET A 494 10.61 6.80 12.30
C MET A 494 9.28 7.48 12.53
N TYR A 495 9.00 8.54 11.80
CA TYR A 495 7.73 9.25 11.97
C TYR A 495 6.56 8.43 11.42
N ASP A 496 6.75 7.78 10.26
CA ASP A 496 5.66 7.16 9.49
C ASP A 496 5.33 5.74 9.93
N ALA A 497 6.29 5.04 10.55
CA ALA A 497 6.08 3.69 11.05
C ALA A 497 5.04 3.63 12.19
N LEU A 498 4.89 4.72 12.97
CA LEU A 498 3.92 4.83 14.05
C LEU A 498 2.46 4.85 13.52
N PRO A 499 2.05 5.80 12.66
CA PRO A 499 0.72 5.79 12.08
C PRO A 499 0.49 4.56 11.19
N ALA A 500 1.54 4.01 10.55
CA ALA A 500 1.44 2.74 9.83
C ALA A 500 1.04 1.58 10.76
N LEU A 501 1.67 1.44 11.93
CA LEU A 501 1.28 0.44 12.93
C LEU A 501 -0.19 0.62 13.37
N ALA A 502 -0.61 1.87 13.55
CA ALA A 502 -1.96 2.21 14.00
C ALA A 502 -3.06 1.82 12.99
N THR A 503 -2.72 1.67 11.70
CA THR A 503 -3.70 1.26 10.67
C THR A 503 -4.33 -0.11 10.95
N GLY A 504 -3.67 -0.97 11.73
CA GLY A 504 -4.21 -2.25 12.22
C GLY A 504 -5.37 -2.10 13.21
N GLY A 505 -5.70 -0.86 13.60
CA GLY A 505 -6.88 -0.51 14.40
C GLY A 505 -6.60 -0.43 15.90
N ASP A 506 -7.54 0.21 16.62
CA ASP A 506 -7.42 0.49 18.05
C ASP A 506 -7.15 -0.80 18.87
N HIS A 507 -7.81 -1.92 18.53
CA HIS A 507 -7.61 -3.19 19.24
C HIS A 507 -6.17 -3.73 19.13
N LEU A 508 -5.53 -3.58 17.97
CA LEU A 508 -4.13 -4.01 17.80
C LEU A 508 -3.21 -3.12 18.65
N VAL A 509 -3.43 -1.82 18.61
CA VAL A 509 -2.66 -0.84 19.36
C VAL A 509 -2.80 -1.04 20.86
N ASP A 510 -4.03 -1.31 21.33
CA ASP A 510 -4.36 -1.57 22.74
C ASP A 510 -3.72 -2.88 23.23
N ILE A 511 -3.83 -3.99 22.47
CA ILE A 511 -3.25 -5.28 22.90
C ILE A 511 -1.72 -5.24 22.93
N LEU A 512 -1.11 -4.44 22.03
CA LEU A 512 0.33 -4.24 22.02
C LEU A 512 0.77 -3.29 23.14
N GLY A 513 -0.15 -2.53 23.74
CA GLY A 513 0.09 -1.64 24.86
C GLY A 513 1.03 -0.49 24.49
N VAL A 514 0.92 0.04 23.28
CA VAL A 514 1.85 1.07 22.78
C VAL A 514 1.37 2.51 23.03
N LEU A 515 0.09 2.71 23.32
CA LEU A 515 -0.46 4.02 23.71
C LEU A 515 -0.56 4.15 25.23
N ASP A 516 -0.36 5.36 25.73
CA ASP A 516 -0.68 5.71 27.11
C ASP A 516 -2.17 6.06 27.21
N THR A 517 -2.99 5.07 27.56
CA THR A 517 -4.45 5.21 27.65
C THR A 517 -4.90 6.26 28.67
N GLU A 518 -4.14 6.48 29.74
CA GLU A 518 -4.48 7.47 30.76
C GLU A 518 -4.35 8.88 30.18
N SER A 519 -3.25 9.15 29.48
CA SER A 519 -3.03 10.43 28.81
C SER A 519 -4.02 10.71 27.68
N MET A 520 -4.57 9.66 27.05
CA MET A 520 -5.50 9.75 25.93
C MET A 520 -6.97 9.89 26.37
N ALA A 521 -7.28 9.66 27.65
CA ALA A 521 -8.65 9.61 28.16
C ALA A 521 -9.47 10.90 27.95
N ASN A 522 -8.79 12.04 27.78
CA ASN A 522 -9.42 13.35 27.58
C ASN A 522 -9.60 13.74 26.11
N GLN A 523 -9.18 12.90 25.16
CA GLN A 523 -9.34 13.19 23.73
C GLN A 523 -10.71 12.72 23.23
N THR A 524 -11.22 13.39 22.19
CA THR A 524 -12.50 12.99 21.59
C THR A 524 -12.37 11.64 20.90
N SER A 525 -13.47 10.89 20.81
CA SER A 525 -13.47 9.60 20.12
C SER A 525 -13.28 9.72 18.60
N ILE A 526 -13.50 10.91 18.03
CA ILE A 526 -13.43 11.14 16.58
C ILE A 526 -12.01 11.51 16.17
N HIS A 527 -11.37 12.45 16.85
CA HIS A 527 -10.05 12.96 16.48
C HIS A 527 -9.05 12.77 17.61
N LYS A 528 -7.98 12.01 17.34
CA LYS A 528 -6.90 11.68 18.27
C LYS A 528 -5.60 12.36 17.84
N VAL A 529 -4.93 13.03 18.77
CA VAL A 529 -3.60 13.64 18.61
C VAL A 529 -2.60 12.86 19.45
N ILE A 530 -1.74 12.09 18.81
CA ILE A 530 -0.69 11.29 19.45
C ILE A 530 0.62 12.09 19.39
N GLY A 531 1.12 12.49 20.57
CA GLY A 531 2.23 13.43 20.68
C GLY A 531 1.74 14.87 20.75
N THR A 532 1.07 15.24 21.85
CA THR A 532 0.65 16.62 22.10
C THR A 532 1.88 17.51 22.32
N PRO A 533 2.13 18.53 21.47
CA PRO A 533 3.23 19.46 21.67
C PRO A 533 3.01 20.36 22.88
N LYS A 534 4.10 20.95 23.40
CA LYS A 534 4.04 21.92 24.50
C LYS A 534 3.10 23.08 24.13
N GLN A 535 2.20 23.44 25.04
CA GLN A 535 1.26 24.56 24.92
C GLN A 535 1.35 25.40 26.18
N ASP A 536 1.67 26.69 26.09
CA ASP A 536 1.75 27.67 27.20
C ASP A 536 2.17 27.07 28.57
N ASP A 537 1.22 26.57 29.35
CA ASP A 537 1.40 26.03 30.71
C ASP A 537 1.50 24.49 30.81
N LEU A 538 1.30 23.76 29.71
CA LEU A 538 1.34 22.30 29.63
C LEU A 538 2.59 21.82 28.88
N ASP A 539 3.35 20.92 29.50
CA ASP A 539 4.47 20.25 28.86
C ASP A 539 4.01 19.34 27.70
N ALA A 540 4.94 19.07 26.78
CA ALA A 540 4.69 18.13 25.69
C ALA A 540 4.38 16.74 26.26
N ASN A 541 3.35 16.09 25.74
CA ASN A 541 2.96 14.74 26.15
C ASN A 541 3.04 13.82 24.92
N PRO A 542 3.90 12.79 24.92
CA PRO A 542 4.03 11.91 23.77
C PRO A 542 2.82 10.99 23.55
N ASN A 543 1.98 10.79 24.58
CA ASN A 543 0.79 9.93 24.55
C ASN A 543 1.07 8.46 24.16
N ILE A 544 2.29 7.98 24.37
CA ILE A 544 2.74 6.63 24.03
C ILE A 544 3.59 6.03 25.14
N ASP A 545 3.55 4.71 25.28
CA ASP A 545 4.65 3.98 25.94
C ASP A 545 5.81 3.94 24.96
N SER A 546 6.75 4.86 25.14
CA SER A 546 7.88 5.08 24.24
C SER A 546 8.73 3.83 24.04
N LYS A 547 9.06 3.11 25.12
CA LYS A 547 9.91 1.92 25.05
C LYS A 547 9.17 0.78 24.38
N ARG A 548 7.89 0.63 24.70
CA ARG A 548 7.05 -0.42 24.13
C ARG A 548 6.80 -0.19 22.64
N MET A 549 6.47 1.04 22.24
CA MET A 549 6.31 1.44 20.84
C MET A 549 7.59 1.15 20.04
N ALA A 550 8.76 1.56 20.55
CA ALA A 550 10.04 1.32 19.88
C ALA A 550 10.31 -0.18 19.68
N PHE A 551 10.06 -0.98 20.73
CA PHE A 551 10.25 -2.42 20.67
C PHE A 551 9.31 -3.10 19.68
N VAL A 552 8.03 -2.73 19.69
CA VAL A 552 7.01 -3.27 18.78
C VAL A 552 7.32 -2.92 17.33
N VAL A 553 7.57 -1.65 17.02
CA VAL A 553 7.90 -1.21 15.65
C VAL A 553 9.16 -1.91 15.13
N SER A 554 10.21 -1.99 15.96
CA SER A 554 11.45 -2.70 15.60
C SER A 554 11.19 -4.18 15.33
N THR A 555 10.37 -4.83 16.17
CA THR A 555 10.01 -6.25 16.04
C THR A 555 9.28 -6.52 14.72
N ILE A 556 8.26 -5.70 14.41
CA ILE A 556 7.44 -5.85 13.20
C ILE A 556 8.27 -5.60 11.94
N LEU A 557 9.16 -4.59 11.95
CA LEU A 557 10.10 -4.34 10.84
C LEU A 557 10.99 -5.54 10.57
N LYS A 558 11.64 -6.05 11.62
CA LYS A 558 12.57 -7.17 11.52
C LYS A 558 11.88 -8.45 11.06
N GLY A 559 10.72 -8.77 11.64
CA GLY A 559 9.94 -9.93 11.24
C GLY A 559 9.41 -9.83 9.82
N GLY A 560 8.98 -8.64 9.38
CA GLY A 560 8.55 -8.39 8.01
C GLY A 560 9.61 -8.72 6.95
N LEU A 561 10.88 -8.38 7.22
CA LEU A 561 12.00 -8.71 6.34
C LEU A 561 12.41 -10.19 6.44
N TYR A 562 12.47 -10.77 7.64
CA TYR A 562 12.77 -12.20 7.78
C TYR A 562 11.76 -13.09 7.05
N ASP A 563 10.47 -12.75 7.15
CA ASP A 563 9.42 -13.44 6.42
C ASP A 563 9.62 -13.34 4.89
N SER A 564 10.01 -12.17 4.40
CA SER A 564 10.24 -11.96 2.96
C SER A 564 11.41 -12.81 2.46
N VAL A 565 12.49 -12.92 3.23
CA VAL A 565 13.65 -13.77 2.91
C VAL A 565 13.26 -15.26 2.95
N GLN A 566 12.51 -15.70 3.96
CA GLN A 566 12.11 -17.10 4.14
C GLN A 566 11.14 -17.58 3.05
N ASN A 567 10.32 -16.68 2.49
CA ASN A 567 9.34 -17.01 1.46
C ASN A 567 9.79 -16.61 0.04
N SER A 568 11.00 -16.08 -0.13
CA SER A 568 11.53 -15.75 -1.45
C SER A 568 11.71 -17.02 -2.30
N PRO A 569 11.28 -17.05 -3.58
CA PRO A 569 11.37 -18.25 -4.42
C PRO A 569 12.78 -18.87 -4.55
N GLY A 570 13.83 -18.10 -4.29
CA GLY A 570 15.22 -18.56 -4.35
C GLY A 570 15.80 -19.10 -3.03
N SER A 571 15.14 -18.91 -1.87
CA SER A 571 15.69 -19.31 -0.57
C SER A 571 15.44 -20.78 -0.20
N GLN A 572 14.65 -21.52 -0.98
CA GLN A 572 14.44 -22.96 -0.79
C GLN A 572 15.51 -23.84 -1.47
N LEU A 573 16.58 -23.24 -2.00
CA LEU A 573 17.64 -23.94 -2.75
C LEU A 573 19.00 -24.00 -2.02
N GLU A 574 19.07 -23.50 -0.77
CA GLU A 574 20.20 -23.69 0.16
C GLU A 574 19.76 -24.54 1.36
#